data_AF-A0A350IWU7-F1
#
_entry.id   AF-A0A350IWU7-F1
#
_cell.length_a   1.000
_cell.length_b   1.000
_cell.length_c   1.000
_cell.angle_alpha   90.00
_cell.angle_beta   90.00
_cell.angle_gamma   90.00
#
_symmetry.space_group_name_H-M   'P 1'
#
loop_
_entity.id
_entity.type
_entity.pdbx_description
1 polymer ?
#
loop_
_entity_poly.entity_id
_entity_poly.type
_entity_poly.pdbx_seq_one_letter_code
_entity_poly.pdbx_strand_id
1 'polypeptide(L)'
;MKYGLTVLVLGCFVVPAAYSFFQRKKKSADQDQLVRLLAEGNYAQFDTLLEDMWNAGAIDAFHHLYLQMSEAILKDDELRMEHLLHQAGKMKLNDEQKASIWSRAMIYYTGKKRNSKCKECYEAIMKLKGCDELKHMAGLVYRIMVEKRTDDLVEIEDKLQTAQDEEKEFLLKLKEEIERNRR
;
A
#
# COMPACT_ATOMS: atom_id res chain seq x y z
N MET A 1 8.49 -14.54 9.41
CA MET A 1 7.63 -13.37 9.68
C MET A 1 7.83 -12.21 8.68
N LYS A 2 8.44 -12.39 7.49
CA LYS A 2 8.69 -11.29 6.53
C LYS A 2 7.51 -10.96 5.60
N TYR A 3 6.57 -11.88 5.40
CA TYR A 3 5.47 -11.72 4.42
C TYR A 3 4.15 -11.19 5.02
N GLY A 4 4.01 -11.20 6.35
CA GLY A 4 2.74 -10.88 7.01
C GLY A 4 2.38 -9.39 7.09
N LEU A 5 3.31 -8.46 6.85
CA LEU A 5 2.98 -7.02 6.81
C LEU A 5 2.67 -6.57 5.37
N THR A 6 3.42 -7.12 4.42
CA THR A 6 3.40 -6.84 2.99
C THR A 6 2.11 -7.31 2.31
N VAL A 7 1.62 -8.50 2.68
CA VAL A 7 0.37 -9.09 2.15
C VAL A 7 -0.89 -8.41 2.71
N LEU A 8 -0.79 -7.78 3.88
CA LEU A 8 -1.97 -7.38 4.66
C LEU A 8 -2.44 -5.95 4.48
N VAL A 9 -1.52 -5.05 4.19
CA VAL A 9 -1.86 -3.71 3.73
C VAL A 9 -2.33 -3.70 2.29
N LEU A 10 -1.94 -4.72 1.51
CA LEU A 10 -2.56 -4.92 0.21
C LEU A 10 -4.09 -5.03 0.42
N GLY A 11 -4.63 -5.72 1.42
CA GLY A 11 -6.07 -5.68 1.73
C GLY A 11 -6.63 -4.27 1.97
N CYS A 12 -6.15 -3.57 3.02
CA CYS A 12 -6.79 -2.32 3.48
C CYS A 12 -6.68 -1.12 2.51
N PHE A 13 -5.65 -1.05 1.65
CA PHE A 13 -5.45 0.05 0.69
C PHE A 13 -5.43 -0.39 -0.78
N VAL A 14 -5.37 -1.69 -1.12
CA VAL A 14 -5.65 -2.16 -2.49
C VAL A 14 -7.12 -2.09 -2.78
N VAL A 15 -7.94 -2.53 -1.84
CA VAL A 15 -9.32 -2.83 -2.17
C VAL A 15 -10.08 -1.57 -2.59
N PRO A 16 -10.05 -0.41 -1.91
CA PRO A 16 -10.88 0.73 -2.35
C PRO A 16 -10.46 1.33 -3.70
N ALA A 17 -9.16 1.49 -3.93
CA ALA A 17 -8.62 2.11 -5.15
C ALA A 17 -8.63 1.17 -6.35
N ALA A 18 -8.43 -0.14 -6.14
CA ALA A 18 -8.65 -1.12 -7.19
C ALA A 18 -10.16 -1.29 -7.47
N TYR A 19 -11.01 -1.26 -6.44
CA TYR A 19 -12.46 -1.41 -6.57
C TYR A 19 -13.12 -0.26 -7.35
N SER A 20 -12.59 0.96 -7.25
CA SER A 20 -13.07 2.09 -8.05
C SER A 20 -12.71 1.96 -9.55
N PHE A 21 -11.61 1.26 -9.89
CA PHE A 21 -11.30 0.87 -11.27
C PHE A 21 -12.19 -0.29 -11.75
N PHE A 22 -12.36 -1.32 -10.91
CA PHE A 22 -13.16 -2.52 -11.21
C PHE A 22 -14.65 -2.24 -11.48
N GLN A 23 -15.19 -1.13 -10.98
CA GLN A 23 -16.60 -0.77 -11.22
C GLN A 23 -16.85 -0.02 -12.54
N ARG A 24 -15.84 0.63 -13.14
CA ARG A 24 -16.10 1.54 -14.29
C ARG A 24 -15.99 0.86 -15.65
N LYS A 25 -15.36 -0.31 -15.74
CA LYS A 25 -15.40 -1.17 -16.93
C LYS A 25 -15.55 -2.61 -16.46
N LYS A 26 -16.56 -3.30 -16.99
CA LYS A 26 -16.83 -4.75 -16.88
C LYS A 26 -15.58 -5.52 -16.45
N LYS A 27 -15.55 -6.05 -15.21
CA LYS A 27 -14.46 -6.92 -14.70
C LYS A 27 -14.04 -7.87 -15.82
N SER A 28 -12.86 -7.64 -16.40
CA SER A 28 -12.37 -8.51 -17.47
C SER A 28 -11.70 -9.72 -16.82
N ALA A 29 -11.84 -10.89 -17.46
CA ALA A 29 -11.17 -12.11 -17.00
C ALA A 29 -9.66 -11.91 -16.81
N ASP A 30 -9.06 -11.01 -17.61
CA ASP A 30 -7.65 -10.66 -17.55
C ASP A 30 -7.25 -9.95 -16.24
N GLN A 31 -8.13 -9.12 -15.67
CA GLN A 31 -7.82 -8.46 -14.38
C GLN A 31 -7.86 -9.46 -13.21
N ASP A 32 -8.84 -10.36 -13.20
CA ASP A 32 -8.90 -11.44 -12.21
C ASP A 32 -7.69 -12.38 -12.38
N GLN A 33 -7.25 -12.60 -13.62
CA GLN A 33 -6.05 -13.37 -13.93
C GLN A 33 -4.78 -12.67 -13.41
N LEU A 34 -4.62 -11.36 -13.56
CA LEU A 34 -3.47 -10.63 -12.99
C LEU A 34 -3.40 -10.80 -11.46
N VAL A 35 -4.53 -10.65 -10.76
CA VAL A 35 -4.57 -10.86 -9.29
C VAL A 35 -4.19 -12.30 -8.93
N ARG A 36 -4.71 -13.27 -9.68
CA ARG A 36 -4.40 -14.68 -9.48
C ARG A 36 -2.91 -14.98 -9.71
N LEU A 37 -2.32 -14.45 -10.78
CA LEU A 37 -0.90 -14.65 -11.10
C LEU A 37 0.00 -14.04 -10.03
N LEU A 38 -0.35 -12.87 -9.48
CA LEU A 38 0.36 -12.29 -8.32
C LEU A 38 0.25 -13.19 -7.09
N ALA A 39 -0.94 -13.72 -6.80
CA ALA A 39 -1.16 -14.60 -5.66
C ALA A 39 -0.42 -15.94 -5.78
N GLU A 40 -0.33 -16.49 -7.00
CA GLU A 40 0.40 -17.72 -7.31
C GLU A 40 1.92 -17.50 -7.44
N GLY A 41 2.40 -16.24 -7.38
CA GLY A 41 3.81 -15.91 -7.56
C GLY A 41 4.32 -16.12 -9.00
N ASN A 42 3.42 -16.21 -9.97
CA ASN A 42 3.75 -16.43 -11.37
C ASN A 42 4.05 -15.10 -12.07
N TYR A 43 5.16 -14.49 -11.66
CA TYR A 43 5.54 -13.15 -12.07
C TYR A 43 5.84 -13.02 -13.57
N ALA A 44 6.41 -14.05 -14.19
CA ALA A 44 6.71 -14.01 -15.62
C ALA A 44 5.44 -13.90 -16.47
N GLN A 45 4.39 -14.66 -16.14
CA GLN A 45 3.11 -14.55 -16.84
C GLN A 45 2.36 -13.27 -16.47
N PHE A 46 2.50 -12.81 -15.23
CA PHE A 46 1.96 -11.53 -14.79
C PHE A 46 2.54 -10.38 -15.62
N ASP A 47 3.87 -10.31 -15.76
CA ASP A 47 4.57 -9.27 -16.53
C ASP A 47 4.12 -9.26 -18.00
N THR A 48 4.04 -10.44 -18.63
CA THR A 48 3.57 -10.55 -20.03
C THR A 48 2.12 -10.08 -20.17
N LEU A 49 1.20 -10.55 -19.32
CA LEU A 49 -0.20 -10.16 -19.38
C LEU A 49 -0.38 -8.66 -19.12
N LEU A 50 0.39 -8.11 -18.18
CA LEU A 50 0.34 -6.70 -17.84
C LEU A 50 0.79 -5.83 -19.02
N GLU A 51 1.89 -6.21 -19.69
CA GLU A 51 2.39 -5.52 -20.89
C GLU A 51 1.43 -5.66 -22.08
N ASP A 52 0.83 -6.83 -22.28
CA ASP A 52 -0.19 -7.03 -23.34
C ASP A 52 -1.40 -6.12 -23.11
N MET A 53 -1.89 -6.02 -21.87
CA MET A 53 -2.99 -5.12 -21.50
C MET A 53 -2.61 -3.65 -21.65
N TRP A 54 -1.37 -3.28 -21.32
CA TRP A 54 -0.84 -1.93 -21.50
C TRP A 54 -0.77 -1.55 -22.98
N ASN A 55 -0.17 -2.41 -23.81
CA ASN A 55 -0.01 -2.20 -25.26
C ASN A 55 -1.37 -2.17 -25.98
N ALA A 56 -2.35 -2.94 -25.50
CA ALA A 56 -3.72 -2.91 -26.01
C ALA A 56 -4.52 -1.67 -25.55
N GLY A 57 -3.98 -0.83 -24.66
CA GLY A 57 -4.68 0.31 -24.07
C GLY A 57 -5.83 -0.08 -23.14
N ALA A 58 -5.82 -1.31 -22.62
CA ALA A 58 -6.83 -1.83 -21.72
C ALA A 58 -6.72 -1.26 -20.29
N ILE A 59 -5.52 -0.81 -19.91
CA ILE A 59 -5.21 -0.18 -18.62
C ILE A 59 -4.55 1.18 -18.83
N ASP A 60 -4.80 2.13 -17.93
CA ASP A 60 -4.13 3.42 -17.96
C ASP A 60 -2.80 3.39 -17.19
N ALA A 61 -2.06 4.50 -17.29
CA ALA A 61 -0.71 4.59 -16.75
C ALA A 61 -0.66 4.45 -15.22
N PHE A 62 -1.70 4.90 -14.53
CA PHE A 62 -1.79 4.77 -13.08
C PHE A 62 -2.03 3.31 -12.68
N HIS A 63 -2.95 2.62 -13.34
CA HIS A 63 -3.23 1.21 -13.03
C HIS A 63 -2.05 0.31 -13.39
N HIS A 64 -1.37 0.59 -14.50
CA HIS A 64 -0.14 -0.10 -14.88
C HIS A 64 0.95 0.05 -13.80
N LEU A 65 1.26 1.29 -13.41
CA LEU A 65 2.22 1.58 -12.33
C LEU A 65 1.83 0.87 -11.02
N TYR A 66 0.55 0.93 -10.66
CA TYR A 66 0.04 0.36 -9.42
C TYR A 66 0.20 -1.17 -9.36
N LEU A 67 -0.02 -1.85 -10.49
CA LEU A 67 0.16 -3.29 -10.61
C LEU A 67 1.65 -3.66 -10.53
N GLN A 68 2.53 -2.89 -11.17
CA GLN A 68 3.98 -3.04 -11.03
C GLN A 68 4.46 -2.85 -9.59
N MET A 69 3.88 -1.89 -8.85
CA MET A 69 4.19 -1.71 -7.43
C MET A 69 3.77 -2.91 -6.60
N SER A 70 2.59 -3.48 -6.88
CA SER A 70 2.09 -4.67 -6.17
C SER A 70 3.02 -5.87 -6.38
N GLU A 71 3.51 -6.04 -7.60
CA GLU A 71 4.50 -7.05 -7.92
C GLU A 71 5.84 -6.82 -7.19
N ALA A 72 6.39 -5.59 -7.23
CA ALA A 72 7.63 -5.24 -6.55
C ALA A 72 7.56 -5.49 -5.04
N ILE A 73 6.41 -5.14 -4.44
CA ILE A 73 6.09 -5.38 -3.04
C ILE A 73 6.13 -6.90 -2.73
N LEU A 74 5.49 -7.73 -3.56
CA LEU A 74 5.45 -9.19 -3.37
C LEU A 74 6.81 -9.87 -3.59
N LYS A 75 7.59 -9.40 -4.57
CA LYS A 75 8.98 -9.83 -4.82
C LYS A 75 9.97 -9.30 -3.80
N ASP A 76 9.53 -8.42 -2.91
CA ASP A 76 10.37 -7.76 -1.91
C ASP A 76 11.49 -6.89 -2.51
N ASP A 77 11.29 -6.38 -3.74
CA ASP A 77 12.27 -5.68 -4.59
C ASP A 77 12.28 -4.16 -4.31
N GLU A 78 13.23 -3.74 -3.46
CA GLU A 78 13.38 -2.36 -3.02
C GLU A 78 13.82 -1.42 -4.17
N LEU A 79 14.71 -1.88 -5.05
CA LEU A 79 15.21 -1.08 -6.17
C LEU A 79 14.10 -0.81 -7.19
N ARG A 80 13.30 -1.84 -7.49
CA ARG A 80 12.12 -1.68 -8.35
C ARG A 80 11.11 -0.73 -7.72
N MET A 81 10.88 -0.84 -6.41
CA MET A 81 9.98 0.07 -5.69
C MET A 81 10.44 1.53 -5.79
N GLU A 82 11.74 1.81 -5.61
CA GLU A 82 12.30 3.16 -5.76
C GLU A 82 12.14 3.69 -7.20
N HIS A 83 12.38 2.84 -8.20
CA HIS A 83 12.20 3.21 -9.60
C HIS A 83 10.74 3.60 -9.89
N LEU A 84 9.78 2.81 -9.42
CA LEU A 84 8.35 3.07 -9.61
C LEU A 84 7.90 4.36 -8.90
N LEU A 85 8.43 4.66 -7.71
CA LEU A 85 8.13 5.93 -7.03
C LEU A 85 8.68 7.15 -7.78
N HIS A 86 9.88 7.03 -8.36
CA HIS A 86 10.42 8.07 -9.20
C HIS A 86 9.60 8.26 -10.50
N GLN A 87 9.10 7.17 -11.10
CA GLN A 87 8.17 7.25 -12.22
C GLN A 87 6.85 7.94 -11.81
N ALA A 88 6.27 7.57 -10.67
CA ALA A 88 5.07 8.18 -10.12
C ALA A 88 5.19 9.71 -9.98
N GLY A 89 6.36 10.19 -9.53
CA GLY A 89 6.66 11.61 -9.38
C GLY A 89 6.63 12.41 -10.70
N LYS A 90 6.75 11.74 -11.85
CA LYS A 90 6.68 12.35 -13.19
C LYS A 90 5.26 12.33 -13.77
N MET A 91 4.34 11.60 -13.16
CA MET A 91 2.98 11.43 -13.65
C MET A 91 2.07 12.56 -13.13
N LYS A 92 1.11 12.99 -13.96
CA LYS A 92 0.05 13.93 -13.55
C LYS A 92 -1.04 13.18 -12.78
N LEU A 93 -0.75 12.86 -11.52
CA LEU A 93 -1.67 12.15 -10.64
C LEU A 93 -2.50 13.11 -9.80
N ASN A 94 -3.77 12.76 -9.56
CA ASN A 94 -4.58 13.44 -8.55
C ASN A 94 -4.16 13.00 -7.13
N ASP A 95 -4.68 13.67 -6.10
CA ASP A 95 -4.25 13.40 -4.72
C ASP A 95 -4.71 12.03 -4.19
N GLU A 96 -5.80 11.47 -4.72
CA GLU A 96 -6.29 10.12 -4.39
C GLU A 96 -5.36 9.02 -4.96
N GLN A 97 -4.89 9.21 -6.20
CA GLN A 97 -3.91 8.34 -6.84
C GLN A 97 -2.56 8.42 -6.13
N LYS A 98 -2.11 9.63 -5.77
CA LYS A 98 -0.91 9.81 -4.95
C LYS A 98 -1.06 9.16 -3.57
N ALA A 99 -2.21 9.31 -2.93
CA ALA A 99 -2.52 8.66 -1.66
C ALA A 99 -2.31 7.15 -1.76
N SER A 100 -2.83 6.53 -2.83
CA SER A 100 -2.71 5.09 -3.09
C SER A 100 -1.26 4.64 -3.29
N ILE A 101 -0.41 5.47 -3.89
CA ILE A 101 1.01 5.17 -4.14
C ILE A 101 1.84 5.33 -2.87
N TRP A 102 1.70 6.47 -2.19
CA TRP A 102 2.50 6.79 -1.01
C TRP A 102 2.15 5.93 0.19
N SER A 103 0.88 5.54 0.38
CA SER A 103 0.48 4.65 1.47
C SER A 103 1.13 3.26 1.33
N ARG A 104 1.12 2.69 0.11
CA ARG A 104 1.81 1.43 -0.21
C ARG A 104 3.29 1.49 0.07
N ALA A 105 3.94 2.54 -0.43
CA ALA A 105 5.36 2.76 -0.23
C ALA A 105 5.69 2.88 1.26
N MET A 106 4.92 3.68 1.99
CA MET A 106 5.10 3.88 3.42
C MET A 106 5.06 2.56 4.18
N ILE A 107 4.09 1.71 3.87
CA ILE A 107 3.96 0.42 4.54
C ILE A 107 5.11 -0.52 4.16
N TYR A 108 5.44 -0.61 2.87
CA TYR A 108 6.58 -1.41 2.41
C TYR A 108 7.86 -1.02 3.17
N TYR A 109 8.17 0.28 3.23
CA TYR A 109 9.35 0.78 3.95
C TYR A 109 9.26 0.65 5.46
N THR A 110 8.06 0.71 6.04
CA THR A 110 7.84 0.45 7.48
C THR A 110 8.17 -0.99 7.82
N GLY A 111 7.68 -1.96 7.05
CA GLY A 111 8.00 -3.38 7.25
C GLY A 111 9.48 -3.69 7.09
N LYS A 112 10.17 -2.91 6.25
CA LYS A 112 11.62 -2.98 6.04
C LYS A 112 12.44 -2.22 7.08
N LYS A 113 11.80 -1.51 8.02
CA LYS A 113 12.48 -0.62 8.99
C LYS A 113 13.36 0.44 8.30
N ARG A 114 12.95 0.90 7.10
CA ARG A 114 13.61 1.98 6.36
C ARG A 114 13.06 3.33 6.82
N ASN A 115 13.47 3.78 7.99
CA ASN A 115 12.90 4.95 8.65
C ASN A 115 12.97 6.23 7.79
N SER A 116 14.08 6.48 7.07
CA SER A 116 14.19 7.64 6.15
C SER A 116 13.14 7.61 5.05
N LYS A 117 12.99 6.46 4.38
CA LYS A 117 12.01 6.28 3.30
C LYS A 117 10.57 6.33 3.80
N CYS A 118 10.32 5.78 4.99
CA CYS A 118 9.02 5.90 5.65
C CYS A 118 8.69 7.37 5.94
N LYS A 119 9.66 8.16 6.43
CA LYS A 119 9.51 9.61 6.63
C LYS A 119 9.20 10.35 5.34
N GLU A 120 9.91 10.06 4.26
CA GLU A 120 9.64 10.65 2.93
C GLU A 120 8.20 10.37 2.47
N CYS A 121 7.73 9.12 2.62
CA CYS A 121 6.36 8.75 2.26
C CYS A 121 5.33 9.44 3.17
N TYR A 122 5.58 9.47 4.48
CA TYR A 122 4.74 10.17 5.46
C TYR A 122 4.58 11.65 5.11
N GLU A 123 5.69 12.36 4.85
CA GLU A 123 5.67 13.77 4.46
C GLU A 123 4.92 14.00 3.14
N ALA A 124 5.03 13.07 2.18
CA ALA A 124 4.27 13.12 0.94
C ALA A 124 2.77 12.99 1.19
N ILE A 125 2.35 12.06 2.06
CA ILE A 125 0.93 11.86 2.44
C ILE A 125 0.38 13.11 3.15
N MET A 126 1.15 13.73 4.05
CA MET A 126 0.70 14.93 4.77
C MET A 126 0.37 16.11 3.85
N LYS A 127 1.00 16.18 2.67
CA LYS A 127 0.80 17.24 1.67
C LYS A 127 -0.44 17.05 0.78
N LEU A 128 -1.09 15.89 0.81
CA LEU A 128 -2.26 15.59 -0.02
C LEU A 128 -3.50 16.36 0.45
N LYS A 129 -4.41 16.73 -0.47
CA LYS A 129 -5.67 17.40 -0.10
C LYS A 129 -6.81 16.40 0.01
N GLY A 130 -7.66 16.57 1.03
CA GLY A 130 -8.88 15.75 1.20
C GLY A 130 -8.64 14.29 1.61
N CYS A 131 -7.47 13.97 2.16
CA CYS A 131 -7.08 12.62 2.57
C CYS A 131 -6.92 12.49 4.09
N ASP A 132 -7.80 13.12 4.88
CA ASP A 132 -7.59 13.31 6.31
C ASP A 132 -7.51 12.00 7.11
N GLU A 133 -8.34 11.02 6.76
CA GLU A 133 -8.29 9.68 7.37
C GLU A 133 -6.97 8.97 7.08
N LEU A 134 -6.51 8.99 5.83
CA LEU A 134 -5.20 8.45 5.46
C LEU A 134 -4.07 9.17 6.20
N LYS A 135 -4.13 10.50 6.31
CA LYS A 135 -3.10 11.27 7.05
C LYS A 135 -3.07 10.87 8.52
N HIS A 136 -4.23 10.74 9.13
CA HIS A 136 -4.34 10.32 10.51
C HIS A 136 -3.73 8.92 10.72
N MET A 137 -4.09 7.95 9.87
CA MET A 137 -3.51 6.60 9.92
C MET A 137 -2.00 6.59 9.64
N ALA A 138 -1.53 7.35 8.65
CA ALA A 138 -0.09 7.50 8.39
C ALA A 138 0.64 8.11 9.60
N GLY A 139 0.00 9.06 10.30
CA GLY A 139 0.50 9.62 11.54
C GLY A 139 0.68 8.58 12.64
N LEU A 140 -0.32 7.73 12.87
CA LEU A 140 -0.22 6.62 13.84
C LEU A 140 0.92 5.68 13.48
N VAL A 141 0.99 5.24 12.22
CA VAL A 141 2.06 4.35 11.75
C VAL A 141 3.42 4.98 11.98
N TYR A 142 3.60 6.24 11.61
CA TYR A 142 4.88 6.92 11.75
C TYR A 142 5.28 7.06 13.23
N ARG A 143 4.38 7.54 14.09
CA ARG A 143 4.66 7.69 15.53
C ARG A 143 4.98 6.36 16.20
N ILE A 144 4.21 5.31 15.93
CA ILE A 144 4.37 4.01 16.58
C ILE A 144 5.58 3.24 16.02
N MET A 145 5.68 3.13 14.69
CA MET A 145 6.64 2.24 14.04
C MET A 145 8.01 2.89 13.88
N VAL A 146 8.07 4.21 13.66
CA VAL A 146 9.31 4.96 13.42
C VAL A 146 9.76 5.70 14.66
N GLU A 147 8.90 6.52 15.26
CA GLU A 147 9.26 7.31 16.45
C GLU A 147 9.17 6.51 17.77
N LYS A 148 8.70 5.27 17.71
CA LYS A 148 8.57 4.35 18.85
C LYS A 148 7.70 4.88 20.00
N ARG A 149 6.72 5.73 19.68
CA ARG A 149 5.79 6.24 20.68
C ARG A 149 4.80 5.18 21.14
N THR A 150 4.19 5.44 22.30
CA THR A 150 3.30 4.50 23.01
C THR A 150 2.02 5.14 23.54
N ASP A 151 1.85 6.44 23.29
CA ASP A 151 0.72 7.29 23.68
C ASP A 151 -0.56 6.98 22.89
N ASP A 152 -0.40 6.44 21.67
CA ASP A 152 -1.50 6.09 20.77
C ASP A 152 -2.29 4.81 21.17
N LEU A 153 -1.97 4.14 22.29
CA LEU A 153 -2.58 2.84 22.63
C LEU A 153 -4.10 2.92 22.77
N VAL A 154 -4.61 3.93 23.50
CA VAL A 154 -6.05 4.08 23.73
C VAL A 154 -6.78 4.25 22.41
N GLU A 155 -6.24 5.07 21.53
CA GLU A 155 -6.82 5.31 20.21
C GLU A 155 -6.86 4.03 19.35
N ILE A 156 -5.77 3.23 19.38
CA ILE A 156 -5.72 1.95 18.68
C ILE A 156 -6.74 0.96 19.27
N GLU A 157 -6.90 0.91 20.59
CA GLU A 157 -7.87 0.04 21.26
C GLU A 157 -9.32 0.43 20.94
N ASP A 158 -9.62 1.73 20.87
CA ASP A 158 -10.95 2.22 20.47
C ASP A 158 -11.26 1.85 19.01
N LYS A 159 -10.31 2.06 18.10
CA LYS A 159 -10.47 1.66 16.68
C LYS A 159 -10.67 0.14 16.52
N LEU A 160 -9.99 -0.66 17.32
CA LEU A 160 -10.12 -2.13 17.29
C LEU A 160 -11.53 -2.64 17.62
N GLN A 161 -12.34 -1.86 18.34
CA GLN A 161 -13.71 -2.25 18.70
C GLN A 161 -14.67 -2.18 17.51
N THR A 162 -14.40 -1.31 16.54
CA THR A 162 -15.26 -1.05 15.38
C THR A 162 -14.64 -1.51 14.05
N ALA A 163 -13.36 -1.88 14.06
CA ALA A 163 -12.64 -2.33 12.87
C ALA A 163 -13.19 -3.65 12.30
N GLN A 164 -13.25 -3.71 10.97
CA GLN A 164 -13.51 -4.95 10.23
C GLN A 164 -12.26 -5.83 10.16
N ASP A 165 -12.41 -7.10 9.77
CA ASP A 165 -11.35 -8.13 9.89
C ASP A 165 -9.99 -7.71 9.33
N GLU A 166 -9.95 -7.07 8.16
CA GLU A 166 -8.69 -6.63 7.53
C GLU A 166 -8.02 -5.47 8.29
N GLU A 167 -8.79 -4.45 8.67
CA GLU A 167 -8.31 -3.31 9.44
C GLU A 167 -7.87 -3.73 10.85
N LYS A 168 -8.60 -4.69 11.43
CA LYS A 168 -8.34 -5.20 12.77
C LYS A 168 -6.96 -5.84 12.88
N GLU A 169 -6.54 -6.64 11.91
CA GLU A 169 -5.20 -7.23 11.95
C GLU A 169 -4.10 -6.16 11.88
N PHE A 170 -4.29 -5.11 11.08
CA PHE A 170 -3.35 -4.01 11.00
C PHE A 170 -3.23 -3.25 12.34
N LEU A 171 -4.37 -2.92 12.95
CA LEU A 171 -4.41 -2.24 14.25
C LEU A 171 -3.80 -3.10 15.36
N LEU A 172 -4.02 -4.43 15.34
CA LEU A 172 -3.38 -5.36 16.29
C LEU A 172 -1.85 -5.30 16.19
N LYS A 173 -1.29 -5.21 14.98
CA LYS A 173 0.17 -5.07 14.80
C LYS A 173 0.72 -3.75 15.33
N LEU A 174 -0.03 -2.66 15.19
CA LEU A 174 0.34 -1.38 15.79
C LEU A 174 0.30 -1.48 17.32
N LYS A 175 -0.72 -2.11 17.89
CA LYS A 175 -0.80 -2.39 19.33
C LYS A 175 0.38 -3.24 19.82
N GLU A 176 0.71 -4.32 19.13
CA GLU A 176 1.88 -5.15 19.45
C GLU A 176 3.18 -4.34 19.42
N GLU A 177 3.35 -3.44 18.44
CA GLU A 177 4.54 -2.59 18.38
C GLU A 177 4.58 -1.60 19.56
N ILE A 178 3.44 -1.00 19.93
CA ILE A 178 3.36 -0.15 21.14
C ILE A 178 3.80 -0.94 22.38
N GLU A 179 3.31 -2.16 22.56
CA GLU A 179 3.68 -3.03 23.67
C GLU A 179 5.17 -3.41 23.65
N ARG A 180 5.75 -3.62 22.46
CA ARG A 180 7.19 -3.83 22.29
C ARG A 180 8.00 -2.58 22.67
N ASN A 181 7.55 -1.38 22.30
CA ASN A 181 8.23 -0.12 22.58
C ASN A 181 8.24 0.24 24.08
N ARG A 182 7.34 -0.34 24.88
CA ARG A 182 7.29 -0.14 26.34
C ARG A 182 8.29 -1.00 27.13
N ARG A 183 8.86 -2.03 26.50
CA ARG A 183 9.83 -2.94 27.12
C ARG A 183 11.25 -2.44 26.92
#